data_AF-A0A3D0P7N3-F1
#
_entry.id   AF-A0A3D0P7N3-F1
#
_cell.length_a   1.000
_cell.length_b   1.000
_cell.length_c   1.000
_cell.angle_alpha   90.00
_cell.angle_beta   90.00
_cell.angle_gamma   90.00
#
_symmetry.space_group_name_H-M   'P 1'
#
loop_
_entity.id
_entity.type
_entity.pdbx_description
1 polymer ?
#
loop_
_entity_poly.entity_id
_entity_poly.type
_entity_poly.pdbx_seq_one_letter_code
_entity_poly.pdbx_strand_id
1 'polypeptide(L)' 'LPKGLFVFAGIDGVRFRRPVVPGDQLRITCELLSLKRQRFGKVRAEATVDGELVCSGELMFSLVD' A
#
# COMPACT_ATOMS: atom_id res chain seq x y z
N LEU A 1 -14.52 2.52 5.48
CA LEU A 1 -14.17 3.31 4.28
C LEU A 1 -15.45 3.53 3.47
N PRO A 2 -15.62 4.69 2.80
CA PRO A 2 -16.73 4.90 1.87
C PRO A 2 -16.78 3.82 0.80
N LYS A 3 -17.98 3.54 0.27
CA LYS A 3 -18.18 2.61 -0.85
C LYS A 3 -17.86 3.34 -2.15
N GLY A 4 -17.20 2.65 -3.08
CA GLY A 4 -16.89 3.15 -4.42
C GLY A 4 -15.53 2.65 -4.91
N LEU A 5 -15.08 3.15 -6.06
CA LEU A 5 -13.84 2.69 -6.69
C LEU A 5 -12.65 3.47 -6.13
N PHE A 6 -11.73 2.76 -5.47
CA PHE A 6 -10.46 3.35 -5.06
C PHE A 6 -9.42 3.17 -6.18
N VAL A 7 -8.99 4.29 -6.75
CA VAL A 7 -7.92 4.33 -7.75
C VAL A 7 -6.60 4.72 -7.10
N PHE A 8 -5.52 4.16 -7.64
CA PHE A 8 -4.16 4.48 -7.23
C PHE A 8 -3.79 5.90 -7.69
N ALA A 9 -3.47 6.77 -6.72
CA ALA A 9 -3.22 8.18 -6.98
C ALA A 9 -1.73 8.55 -6.95
N GLY A 10 -0.90 7.73 -6.29
CA GLY A 10 0.54 7.94 -6.25
C GLY A 10 1.22 7.17 -5.14
N ILE A 11 2.55 7.27 -5.11
CA ILE A 11 3.41 6.63 -4.11
C ILE A 11 4.54 7.55 -3.71
N ASP A 12 5.02 7.35 -2.49
CA ASP A 12 6.14 8.09 -1.94
C ASP A 12 7.04 7.17 -1.11
N GLY A 13 8.36 7.42 -1.18
CA GLY A 13 9.36 6.70 -0.39
C GLY A 13 9.41 5.17 -0.57
N VAL A 14 8.89 4.63 -1.68
CA VAL A 14 8.85 3.18 -1.90
C VAL A 14 10.26 2.63 -2.09
N ARG A 15 10.60 1.59 -1.30
CA ARG A 15 11.87 0.88 -1.38
C ARG A 15 11.67 -0.61 -1.52
N PHE A 16 12.27 -1.17 -2.57
CA PHE A 16 12.35 -2.60 -2.82
C PHE A 16 13.71 -3.11 -2.31
N ARG A 17 13.69 -4.10 -1.42
CA ARG A 17 14.90 -4.64 -0.76
C ARG A 17 15.40 -5.89 -1.45
N ARG A 18 14.50 -6.77 -1.87
CA ARG A 18 14.83 -7.98 -2.64
C ARG A 18 13.68 -8.33 -3.60
N PRO A 19 13.95 -9.02 -4.72
CA PRO A 19 12.91 -9.56 -5.57
C PRO A 19 12.08 -10.63 -4.81
N VAL A 20 10.80 -10.70 -5.16
CA VAL A 20 9.87 -11.76 -4.76
C VAL A 20 9.76 -12.73 -5.93
N VAL A 21 9.87 -14.03 -5.66
CA VAL A 21 9.98 -15.07 -6.70
C VAL A 21 8.83 -16.09 -6.60
N PRO A 22 8.58 -16.92 -7.61
CA PRO A 22 7.57 -17.98 -7.53
C PRO A 22 7.80 -18.89 -6.32
N GLY A 23 6.75 -19.13 -5.54
CA GLY A 23 6.82 -19.88 -4.28
C GLY A 23 6.76 -18.99 -3.04
N ASP A 24 7.17 -17.72 -3.13
CA ASP A 24 7.08 -16.78 -2.02
C ASP A 24 5.61 -16.46 -1.69
N GLN A 25 5.26 -16.47 -0.40
CA GLN A 25 4.01 -15.87 0.07
C GLN A 25 4.23 -14.39 0.40
N LEU A 26 3.83 -13.51 -0.51
CA LEU A 26 3.86 -12.07 -0.27
C LEU A 26 2.72 -11.64 0.66
N ARG A 27 3.07 -11.17 1.87
CA ARG A 27 2.13 -10.61 2.83
C ARG A 27 2.20 -9.10 2.81
N ILE A 28 1.13 -8.46 2.36
CA ILE A 28 1.02 -6.99 2.32
C ILE A 28 0.17 -6.52 3.50
N THR A 29 0.73 -5.64 4.31
CA THR A 29 0.06 -4.99 5.44
C THR A 29 0.01 -3.49 5.21
N CYS A 30 -1.16 -2.89 5.43
CA CYS A 30 -1.37 -1.47 5.23
C CYS A 30 -1.97 -0.84 6.49
N GLU A 31 -1.42 0.30 6.89
CA GLU A 31 -1.95 1.15 7.95
C GLU A 31 -2.49 2.45 7.34
N LEU A 32 -3.74 2.80 7.64
CA LEU A 32 -4.33 4.06 7.20
C LEU A 32 -3.74 5.23 7.99
N LEU A 33 -2.95 6.08 7.33
CA LEU A 33 -2.34 7.25 7.96
C LEU A 33 -3.29 8.45 7.96
N SER A 34 -4.02 8.66 6.86
CA SER A 34 -4.97 9.77 6.78
C SER A 34 -6.04 9.52 5.72
N LEU A 35 -7.22 10.11 5.93
CA LEU A 35 -8.32 10.15 4.97
C LEU A 35 -8.86 11.57 4.91
N LYS A 36 -8.59 12.28 3.81
CA LYS A 36 -9.00 13.67 3.59
C LYS A 36 -10.27 13.73 2.75
N ARG A 37 -11.24 14.54 3.19
CA ARG A 37 -12.50 14.81 2.48
C ARG A 37 -13.29 13.54 2.08
N GLN A 38 -13.09 12.44 2.81
CA GLN A 38 -13.63 11.11 2.47
C GLN A 38 -13.31 10.64 1.04
N ARG A 39 -12.28 11.23 0.41
CA ARG A 39 -11.93 11.01 -1.00
C ARG A 39 -10.49 10.59 -1.18
N PHE A 40 -9.54 11.28 -0.53
CA PHE A 40 -8.11 11.01 -0.69
C PHE A 40 -7.55 10.32 0.55
N GLY A 41 -7.00 9.13 0.38
CA GLY A 41 -6.37 8.38 1.47
C GLY A 41 -4.87 8.24 1.28
N LYS A 42 -4.14 8.22 2.40
CA LYS A 42 -2.72 7.86 2.45
C LYS A 42 -2.54 6.69 3.39
N VAL A 43 -1.83 5.66 2.94
CA VAL A 43 -1.52 4.46 3.72
C VAL A 43 -0.02 4.25 3.79
N ARG A 44 0.47 3.77 4.93
CA ARG A 44 1.79 3.15 5.03
C ARG A 44 1.63 1.69 4.68
N ALA A 45 2.39 1.20 3.72
CA ALA A 45 2.35 -0.19 3.27
C ALA A 45 3.71 -0.85 3.49
N GLU A 46 3.67 -2.07 3.99
CA GLU A 46 4.80 -2.97 4.09
C GLU A 46 4.44 -4.29 3.43
N ALA A 47 5.42 -4.90 2.78
CA ALA A 47 5.29 -6.24 2.23
C ALA A 47 6.41 -7.12 2.79
N THR A 48 6.04 -8.30 3.27
CA THR A 48 6.96 -9.28 3.83
C THR A 48 6.86 -10.63 3.12
N VAL A 49 7.94 -11.41 3.16
CA VAL A 49 7.98 -12.82 2.77
C VAL A 49 8.75 -13.54 3.87
N ASP A 50 8.17 -14.60 4.43
CA ASP A 50 8.72 -15.34 5.58
C ASP A 50 9.09 -14.44 6.78
N GLY A 51 8.34 -13.34 6.97
CA GLY A 51 8.57 -12.35 8.03
C GLY A 51 9.64 -11.31 7.71
N GLU A 52 10.36 -11.43 6.60
CA GLU A 52 11.36 -10.46 6.17
C GLU A 52 10.74 -9.35 5.31
N LEU A 53 11.10 -8.10 5.58
CA LEU A 53 10.63 -6.94 4.83
C LEU A 53 11.23 -6.91 3.41
N VAL A 54 10.38 -7.07 2.39
CA VAL A 54 10.78 -7.06 0.98
C VAL A 54 10.45 -5.74 0.27
N CYS A 55 9.40 -5.04 0.69
CA CYS A 55 9.02 -3.73 0.17
C CYS A 55 8.38 -2.88 1.27
N SER A 56 8.60 -1.57 1.24
CA SER A 56 7.94 -0.61 2.14
C SER A 56 7.76 0.73 1.46
N GLY A 57 6.70 1.46 1.79
CA GLY A 57 6.52 2.84 1.35
C GLY A 57 5.15 3.39 1.72
N GLU A 58 4.84 4.58 1.22
CA GLU A 58 3.52 5.19 1.41
C GLU A 58 2.77 5.22 0.08
N LEU A 59 1.51 4.78 0.10
CA LEU A 59 0.65 4.74 -1.07
C LEU A 59 -0.50 5.73 -0.87
N MET A 60 -0.93 6.37 -1.96
CA MET A 60 -2.07 7.26 -1.98
C MET A 60 -3.15 6.70 -2.88
N PHE A 61 -4.40 6.82 -2.44
CA PHE A 61 -5.57 6.43 -3.22
C PHE A 61 -6.59 7.57 -3.28
N SER A 62 -7.39 7.58 -4.35
CA SER A 62 -8.56 8.45 -4.48
C SER A 62 -9.80 7.61 -4.67
N LEU A 63 -10.89 7.95 -4.00
CA LEU A 63 -12.22 7.50 -4.36
C LEU A 63 -12.65 8.21 -5.65
N VAL A 64 -13.09 7.43 -6.62
CA VAL A 64 -13.77 7.88 -7.84
C VAL A 64 -15.13 7.19 -7.83
N ASP A 65 -16.16 7.97 -8.13
CA ASP A 65 -17.60 7.67 -8.01
C ASP A 65 -18.17 7.72 -6.58
#